data_AF-A0ABD6IY65-F1
#
_entry.id   AF-A0ABD6IY65-F1
#
_cell.length_a   1.000
_cell.length_b   1.000
_cell.length_c   1.000
_cell.angle_alpha   90.00
_cell.angle_beta   90.00
_cell.angle_gamma   90.00
#
_symmetry.space_group_name_H-M   'P 1'
#
loop_
_entity.id
_entity.type
_entity.pdbx_description
1 polymer ?
#
loop_
_entity_poly.entity_id
_entity_poly.type
_entity_poly.pdbx_seq_one_letter_code
_entity_poly.pdbx_strand_id
1 'polypeptide(L)'
;MWPGEQPPGGGQEPQQPPVEHQPNPYQQAGYHQPNPYQQPPPWNATTGPAGAPVPPPTGGGPGRDRTKLVAVIAAAAVVLAAGVTGFVLLGGDRHDRVDPDPTPAPTGAPRQSTDNPRSPDGRTATVKGWKVVTNPAQGIAFDVPPQWKLQTPDWVTYVSKNDDPDDKPLIGVQAPASLQPEWCSADTDKNGTVDDTALATAGSRRNNGARSTEEIAGADSRTWVYGAYTQPDKAKVKSGAVEPFTTASGIEGDLGSAWSTGVKKSQKCVTDGKAWTFAFKNGQGDLVSWSFFGAKGVSGEVTDETVRKIAATVRLYKPPSDS
;
A
#
# COMPACT_ATOMS: atom_id res chain seq x y z
N MET A 1 -50.74 9.06 13.90
CA MET A 1 -51.62 7.89 14.17
C MET A 1 -52.77 7.95 13.19
N TRP A 2 -53.04 6.88 12.44
CA TRP A 2 -54.17 6.75 11.52
C TRP A 2 -54.62 5.28 11.55
N PRO A 3 -55.90 4.97 11.82
CA PRO A 3 -56.53 3.71 11.42
C PRO A 3 -56.88 3.78 9.91
N GLY A 4 -57.05 2.70 9.14
CA GLY A 4 -57.13 1.29 9.50
C GLY A 4 -58.53 0.74 9.20
N GLU A 5 -58.74 0.17 8.01
CA GLU A 5 -59.84 -0.78 7.70
C GLU A 5 -59.58 -1.57 6.39
N GLN A 6 -60.24 -2.74 6.26
CA GLN A 6 -60.03 -3.84 5.30
C GLN A 6 -61.35 -4.67 5.18
N PRO A 7 -61.48 -5.74 4.34
CA PRO A 7 -60.78 -6.12 3.11
C PRO A 7 -61.76 -6.14 1.89
N PRO A 8 -62.53 -7.19 1.45
CA PRO A 8 -62.43 -8.67 1.49
C PRO A 8 -62.48 -9.42 0.11
N GLY A 9 -61.64 -10.46 -0.08
CA GLY A 9 -61.80 -11.53 -1.10
C GLY A 9 -61.43 -11.19 -2.56
N GLY A 10 -61.01 -12.11 -3.44
CA GLY A 10 -60.74 -13.55 -3.33
C GLY A 10 -60.81 -14.21 -4.72
N GLY A 11 -60.06 -15.28 -5.00
CA GLY A 11 -60.16 -16.01 -6.29
C GLY A 11 -58.87 -16.76 -6.72
N GLN A 12 -59.03 -17.82 -7.50
CA GLN A 12 -57.99 -18.78 -7.90
C GLN A 12 -57.53 -18.59 -9.37
N GLU A 13 -56.46 -19.29 -9.76
CA GLU A 13 -55.87 -19.38 -11.12
C GLU A 13 -56.79 -20.17 -12.11
N PRO A 14 -56.40 -20.53 -13.37
CA PRO A 14 -55.27 -20.14 -14.26
C PRO A 14 -55.68 -19.82 -15.73
N GLN A 15 -54.69 -19.63 -16.64
CA GLN A 15 -54.62 -19.95 -18.10
C GLN A 15 -54.07 -18.84 -19.04
N GLN A 16 -53.59 -19.24 -20.24
CA GLN A 16 -52.69 -18.49 -21.14
C GLN A 16 -53.42 -17.79 -22.34
N PRO A 17 -52.79 -17.43 -23.50
CA PRO A 17 -52.86 -16.07 -24.07
C PRO A 17 -53.65 -16.03 -25.42
N PRO A 18 -53.70 -14.93 -26.21
CA PRO A 18 -52.58 -14.45 -27.04
C PRO A 18 -52.50 -12.90 -27.21
N VAL A 19 -51.66 -12.44 -28.15
CA VAL A 19 -51.19 -11.05 -28.35
C VAL A 19 -51.98 -10.33 -29.46
N GLU A 20 -52.36 -9.06 -29.27
CA GLU A 20 -52.69 -8.12 -30.37
C GLU A 20 -52.19 -6.68 -30.10
N HIS A 21 -52.13 -5.86 -31.17
CA HIS A 21 -51.42 -4.58 -31.26
C HIS A 21 -52.23 -3.35 -30.76
N GLN A 22 -51.55 -2.31 -30.25
CA GLN A 22 -51.88 -0.90 -30.57
C GLN A 22 -50.65 0.04 -30.50
N PRO A 23 -50.61 1.14 -31.28
CA PRO A 23 -49.42 1.97 -31.48
C PRO A 23 -49.28 3.18 -30.53
N ASN A 24 -48.04 3.60 -30.27
CA ASN A 24 -47.69 4.72 -29.38
C ASN A 24 -47.71 6.09 -30.12
N PRO A 25 -48.45 7.13 -29.65
CA PRO A 25 -48.76 8.31 -30.47
C PRO A 25 -48.03 9.61 -30.08
N TYR A 26 -46.72 9.73 -30.30
CA TYR A 26 -46.04 11.05 -30.35
C TYR A 26 -44.93 11.13 -31.40
N GLN A 27 -45.27 11.70 -32.57
CA GLN A 27 -44.29 12.33 -33.45
C GLN A 27 -44.22 13.82 -33.13
N GLN A 28 -43.00 14.38 -33.03
CA GLN A 28 -42.72 15.75 -33.44
C GLN A 28 -41.28 15.86 -33.95
N ALA A 29 -41.04 16.87 -34.79
CA ALA A 29 -39.93 16.85 -35.74
C ALA A 29 -38.81 17.85 -35.42
N GLY A 30 -37.57 17.39 -35.60
CA GLY A 30 -36.45 18.17 -36.13
C GLY A 30 -35.76 19.18 -35.20
N TYR A 31 -34.52 18.85 -34.81
CA TYR A 31 -33.35 19.71 -35.02
C TYR A 31 -32.08 18.84 -34.98
N HIS A 32 -31.24 18.92 -36.02
CA HIS A 32 -29.98 18.16 -36.12
C HIS A 32 -28.77 19.08 -35.91
N GLN A 33 -27.81 18.64 -35.09
CA GLN A 33 -26.41 19.11 -35.04
C GLN A 33 -25.51 17.89 -34.77
N PRO A 34 -24.28 17.82 -35.32
CA PRO A 34 -23.60 16.54 -35.54
C PRO A 34 -22.72 16.05 -34.38
N ASN A 35 -22.68 14.72 -34.21
CA ASN A 35 -21.78 14.03 -33.26
C ASN A 35 -20.53 13.50 -34.00
N PRO A 36 -19.30 13.89 -33.62
CA PRO A 36 -18.08 13.46 -34.29
C PRO A 36 -17.50 12.14 -33.72
N TYR A 37 -16.73 11.45 -34.57
CA TYR A 37 -15.99 10.19 -34.37
C TYR A 37 -16.78 8.87 -34.46
N GLN A 38 -16.70 8.29 -35.66
CA GLN A 38 -17.07 6.91 -35.99
C GLN A 38 -15.89 5.93 -35.81
N GLN A 39 -16.20 4.63 -35.74
CA GLN A 39 -15.22 3.55 -35.91
C GLN A 39 -15.19 3.03 -37.37
N PRO A 40 -14.01 2.68 -37.93
CA PRO A 40 -13.92 1.94 -39.19
C PRO A 40 -14.00 0.40 -39.01
N PRO A 41 -14.80 -0.32 -39.83
CA PRO A 41 -14.81 -1.80 -39.90
C PRO A 41 -13.67 -2.41 -40.76
N PRO A 42 -13.49 -3.75 -40.75
CA PRO A 42 -12.37 -4.44 -41.42
C PRO A 42 -12.65 -4.79 -42.90
N TRP A 43 -11.58 -4.99 -43.68
CA TRP A 43 -11.64 -5.49 -45.05
C TRP A 43 -10.61 -6.59 -45.33
N ASN A 44 -10.96 -7.49 -46.25
CA ASN A 44 -10.25 -8.72 -46.56
C ASN A 44 -10.16 -8.94 -48.09
N ALA A 45 -9.16 -9.69 -48.56
CA ALA A 45 -9.02 -10.33 -49.89
C ALA A 45 -8.59 -9.54 -51.17
N THR A 46 -7.34 -9.81 -51.59
CA THR A 46 -6.92 -10.40 -52.91
C THR A 46 -6.99 -9.64 -54.26
N THR A 47 -5.83 -9.47 -54.93
CA THR A 47 -5.53 -9.81 -56.36
C THR A 47 -4.01 -9.77 -56.69
N GLY A 48 -3.52 -10.61 -57.61
CA GLY A 48 -2.19 -10.53 -58.29
C GLY A 48 -2.34 -10.22 -59.80
N PRO A 49 -1.33 -10.36 -60.71
CA PRO A 49 -0.19 -11.32 -60.66
C PRO A 49 1.19 -10.90 -61.29
N ALA A 50 2.18 -11.82 -61.15
CA ALA A 50 3.30 -12.19 -62.06
C ALA A 50 4.51 -11.26 -62.40
N GLY A 51 5.73 -11.77 -62.09
CA GLY A 51 7.06 -11.33 -62.57
C GLY A 51 8.18 -12.28 -62.07
N ALA A 52 9.23 -12.54 -62.85
CA ALA A 52 10.18 -13.68 -62.68
C ALA A 52 11.57 -13.29 -62.06
N PRO A 53 12.48 -14.24 -61.71
CA PRO A 53 13.41 -14.10 -60.58
C PRO A 53 14.85 -13.60 -60.88
N VAL A 54 15.55 -13.14 -59.83
CA VAL A 54 17.00 -12.87 -59.80
C VAL A 54 17.60 -13.32 -58.44
N PRO A 55 18.75 -14.03 -58.39
CA PRO A 55 19.41 -14.43 -57.14
C PRO A 55 20.27 -13.31 -56.50
N PRO A 56 20.67 -13.42 -55.21
CA PRO A 56 21.04 -12.27 -54.39
C PRO A 56 22.54 -11.94 -54.33
N PRO A 57 22.90 -10.67 -54.11
CA PRO A 57 24.11 -10.26 -53.39
C PRO A 57 23.84 -10.04 -51.89
N THR A 58 24.80 -10.42 -51.06
CA THR A 58 24.80 -10.27 -49.60
C THR A 58 24.98 -8.83 -49.13
N GLY A 59 24.28 -8.42 -48.06
CA GLY A 59 24.59 -7.18 -47.33
C GLY A 59 23.43 -6.65 -46.47
N GLY A 60 23.39 -6.97 -45.17
CA GLY A 60 22.33 -6.54 -44.26
C GLY A 60 22.42 -5.05 -43.91
N GLY A 61 21.28 -4.34 -43.93
CA GLY A 61 21.19 -2.92 -43.61
C GLY A 61 20.88 -2.61 -42.13
N PRO A 62 21.01 -1.33 -41.71
CA PRO A 62 20.74 -0.89 -40.34
C PRO A 62 19.25 -0.57 -40.12
N GLY A 63 18.69 -0.96 -38.95
CA GLY A 63 17.25 -0.91 -38.70
C GLY A 63 16.83 -0.68 -37.25
N ARG A 64 17.20 0.47 -36.68
CA ARG A 64 16.55 1.22 -35.58
C ARG A 64 15.46 0.48 -34.76
N ASP A 65 15.86 -0.09 -33.61
CA ASP A 65 14.96 -0.37 -32.49
C ASP A 65 15.13 0.63 -31.34
N ARG A 66 14.01 0.95 -30.67
CA ARG A 66 14.01 1.90 -29.54
C ARG A 66 14.23 1.14 -28.23
N THR A 67 15.47 1.07 -27.78
CA THR A 67 15.83 0.51 -26.47
C THR A 67 15.05 1.20 -25.36
N LYS A 68 14.18 0.46 -24.67
CA LYS A 68 13.62 0.90 -23.38
C LYS A 68 14.75 0.96 -22.37
N LEU A 69 15.09 2.15 -21.90
CA LEU A 69 16.10 2.36 -20.88
C LEU A 69 15.55 1.90 -19.52
N VAL A 70 15.86 0.66 -19.11
CA VAL A 70 15.63 0.21 -17.73
C VAL A 70 16.82 0.69 -16.90
N ALA A 71 16.61 1.75 -16.11
CA ALA A 71 17.61 2.27 -15.19
C ALA A 71 17.68 1.42 -13.93
N VAL A 72 18.46 0.34 -13.96
CA VAL A 72 18.85 -0.40 -12.74
C VAL A 72 19.94 0.40 -12.02
N ILE A 73 19.57 1.14 -10.98
CA ILE A 73 20.54 1.82 -10.12
C ILE A 73 21.09 0.80 -9.11
N ALA A 74 22.20 0.18 -9.46
CA ALA A 74 23.01 -0.59 -8.50
C ALA A 74 23.76 0.39 -7.56
N ALA A 75 23.25 0.56 -6.35
CA ALA A 75 23.94 1.35 -5.32
C ALA A 75 25.08 0.54 -4.69
N ALA A 76 26.30 1.11 -4.71
CA ALA A 76 27.52 0.42 -4.29
C ALA A 76 27.61 0.19 -2.77
N ALA A 77 28.41 -0.82 -2.39
CA ALA A 77 28.63 -1.21 -1.00
C ALA A 77 29.29 -0.11 -0.15
N VAL A 78 28.78 0.09 1.07
CA VAL A 78 29.45 0.87 2.12
C VAL A 78 30.07 -0.09 3.12
N VAL A 79 31.40 -0.15 3.16
CA VAL A 79 32.13 -0.84 4.22
C VAL A 79 32.13 0.05 5.47
N LEU A 80 31.37 -0.34 6.50
CA LEU A 80 31.47 0.27 7.82
C LEU A 80 32.48 -0.50 8.68
N ALA A 81 33.67 0.08 8.85
CA ALA A 81 34.64 -0.39 9.82
C ALA A 81 34.15 -0.09 11.24
N ALA A 82 33.95 -1.12 12.06
CA ALA A 82 33.56 -0.97 13.46
C ALA A 82 34.77 -0.58 14.32
N GLY A 83 34.97 0.72 14.53
CA GLY A 83 35.92 1.25 15.52
C GLY A 83 35.29 1.33 16.90
N VAL A 84 35.73 0.48 17.84
CA VAL A 84 35.36 0.60 19.26
C VAL A 84 36.34 1.56 19.93
N THR A 85 35.85 2.71 20.41
CA THR A 85 36.59 3.58 21.32
C THR A 85 35.81 3.73 22.62
N GLY A 86 36.39 3.25 23.72
CA GLY A 86 35.77 3.25 25.04
C GLY A 86 35.67 4.64 25.67
N PHE A 87 34.62 4.84 26.46
CA PHE A 87 34.40 6.03 27.27
C PHE A 87 35.28 5.97 28.53
N VAL A 88 36.16 6.96 28.74
CA VAL A 88 36.96 7.12 29.97
C VAL A 88 36.58 8.43 30.66
N LEU A 89 36.23 8.33 31.93
CA LEU A 89 35.86 9.43 32.83
C LEU A 89 37.07 9.94 33.62
N LEU A 90 37.47 11.19 33.40
CA LEU A 90 38.22 12.11 34.28
C LEU A 90 37.96 13.54 33.77
N GLY A 91 37.88 14.62 34.55
CA GLY A 91 38.02 14.81 36.00
C GLY A 91 38.82 16.10 36.30
N GLY A 92 38.17 17.14 36.85
CA GLY A 92 38.79 18.47 37.13
C GLY A 92 38.88 19.40 35.90
N ASP A 93 38.90 20.74 36.00
CA ASP A 93 38.83 21.61 37.19
C ASP A 93 38.18 22.97 36.88
N ARG A 94 37.77 23.70 37.93
CA ARG A 94 37.21 25.07 37.87
C ARG A 94 38.29 26.11 37.57
N HIS A 95 37.95 27.23 36.93
CA HIS A 95 38.58 28.54 37.18
C HIS A 95 37.61 29.69 36.81
N ASP A 96 37.32 30.54 37.80
CA ASP A 96 36.42 31.70 37.66
C ASP A 96 37.16 32.94 37.11
N ARG A 97 36.50 33.72 36.23
CA ARG A 97 36.76 35.16 36.04
C ARG A 97 35.47 35.89 35.68
N VAL A 98 35.32 37.11 36.21
CA VAL A 98 34.10 37.93 36.21
C VAL A 98 34.39 39.29 35.58
N ASP A 99 33.61 39.61 34.53
CA ASP A 99 33.10 40.91 34.02
C ASP A 99 34.07 42.11 33.79
N PRO A 100 33.76 43.06 32.86
CA PRO A 100 32.62 43.99 32.98
C PRO A 100 31.72 44.16 31.73
N ASP A 101 30.45 44.51 31.97
CA ASP A 101 29.40 44.92 31.00
C ASP A 101 29.57 46.40 30.55
N PRO A 102 28.98 46.84 29.40
CA PRO A 102 27.95 47.87 29.54
C PRO A 102 26.80 47.92 28.48
N THR A 103 25.56 47.67 28.94
CA THR A 103 24.31 48.45 28.67
C THR A 103 23.68 48.46 27.24
N PRO A 104 22.41 48.90 27.02
CA PRO A 104 21.35 47.96 26.65
C PRO A 104 20.66 48.20 25.28
N ALA A 105 19.99 47.18 24.76
CA ALA A 105 19.14 47.25 23.56
C ALA A 105 17.72 46.70 23.83
N PRO A 106 16.66 47.18 23.13
CA PRO A 106 15.29 47.08 23.61
C PRO A 106 14.67 45.69 23.44
N THR A 107 14.02 45.20 24.50
CA THR A 107 13.32 43.90 24.53
C THR A 107 11.95 44.01 23.83
N GLY A 108 11.95 43.93 22.51
CA GLY A 108 10.74 43.71 21.73
C GLY A 108 10.22 42.29 21.93
N ALA A 109 9.25 42.09 22.84
CA ALA A 109 8.62 40.80 23.06
C ALA A 109 7.72 40.43 21.86
N PRO A 110 7.93 39.28 21.18
CA PRO A 110 6.97 38.77 20.21
C PRO A 110 5.71 38.31 20.96
N ARG A 111 4.53 38.79 20.53
CA ARG A 111 3.26 38.26 21.02
C ARG A 111 2.98 36.91 20.34
N GLN A 112 2.77 35.89 21.17
CA GLN A 112 1.94 34.69 20.95
C GLN A 112 2.04 33.96 19.59
N SER A 113 2.47 32.70 19.65
CA SER A 113 1.58 31.61 19.24
C SER A 113 1.20 30.79 20.48
N THR A 114 -0.11 30.60 20.70
CA THR A 114 -0.60 29.60 21.67
C THR A 114 -0.74 28.26 20.94
N ASP A 115 0.40 27.68 20.55
CA ASP A 115 0.40 26.36 19.93
C ASP A 115 -0.04 25.31 20.95
N ASN A 116 -1.19 24.71 20.66
CA ASN A 116 -1.83 23.69 21.48
C ASN A 116 -0.88 22.47 21.61
N PRO A 117 -0.38 22.12 22.81
CA PRO A 117 0.75 21.19 22.96
C PRO A 117 0.38 19.70 22.80
N ARG A 118 -0.59 19.38 21.93
CA ARG A 118 -1.15 18.04 21.72
C ARG A 118 -1.04 17.48 20.29
N SER A 119 -0.38 18.18 19.37
CA SER A 119 0.09 17.56 18.13
C SER A 119 1.61 17.38 18.19
N PRO A 120 2.12 16.15 18.40
CA PRO A 120 3.48 15.86 17.98
C PRO A 120 3.57 16.13 16.47
N ASP A 121 4.69 16.69 16.04
CA ASP A 121 5.02 17.07 14.65
C ASP A 121 5.03 15.91 13.63
N GLY A 122 4.65 14.71 14.07
CA GLY A 122 4.69 13.46 13.31
C GLY A 122 6.10 12.92 13.07
N ARG A 123 7.16 13.59 13.55
CA ARG A 123 8.58 13.24 13.30
C ARG A 123 9.23 12.58 14.51
N THR A 124 8.76 12.91 15.71
CA THR A 124 9.20 12.23 16.94
C THR A 124 8.47 10.89 17.11
N ALA A 125 9.19 9.85 17.52
CA ALA A 125 8.59 8.56 17.86
C ALA A 125 7.82 8.65 19.18
N THR A 126 6.59 8.14 19.18
CA THR A 126 5.73 8.05 20.37
C THR A 126 6.19 6.94 21.32
N VAL A 127 6.82 5.89 20.79
CA VAL A 127 7.47 4.84 21.60
C VAL A 127 8.97 5.13 21.71
N LYS A 128 9.47 5.24 22.96
CA LYS A 128 10.89 5.54 23.22
C LYS A 128 11.81 4.51 22.56
N GLY A 129 12.77 5.01 21.76
CA GLY A 129 13.76 4.20 21.06
C GLY A 129 13.26 3.51 19.79
N TRP A 130 12.03 3.77 19.35
CA TRP A 130 11.52 3.32 18.06
C TRP A 130 11.84 4.35 16.96
N LYS A 131 11.78 3.92 15.70
CA LYS A 131 11.98 4.77 14.52
C LYS A 131 10.62 5.19 13.97
N VAL A 132 10.50 6.41 13.44
CA VAL A 132 9.29 6.86 12.76
C VAL A 132 9.35 6.52 11.28
N VAL A 133 8.29 5.88 10.78
CA VAL A 133 7.99 5.71 9.36
C VAL A 133 6.98 6.79 8.97
N THR A 134 7.24 7.52 7.90
CA THR A 134 6.34 8.55 7.38
C THR A 134 5.94 8.25 5.94
N ASN A 135 4.66 8.37 5.63
CA ASN A 135 4.12 8.39 4.29
C ASN A 135 3.49 9.77 4.03
N PRO A 136 4.28 10.75 3.52
CA PRO A 136 3.79 12.11 3.28
C PRO A 136 2.65 12.17 2.28
N ALA A 137 2.64 11.29 1.27
CA ALA A 137 1.61 11.25 0.22
C ALA A 137 0.22 10.91 0.77
N GLN A 138 0.14 10.14 1.87
CA GLN A 138 -1.13 9.80 2.53
C GLN A 138 -1.39 10.59 3.83
N GLY A 139 -0.42 11.38 4.29
CA GLY A 139 -0.49 12.10 5.56
C GLY A 139 -0.47 11.17 6.78
N ILE A 140 0.34 10.11 6.76
CA ILE A 140 0.38 9.06 7.80
C ILE A 140 1.80 8.96 8.38
N ALA A 141 1.91 8.79 9.70
CA ALA A 141 3.12 8.30 10.36
C ALA A 141 2.79 7.15 11.33
N PHE A 142 3.76 6.28 11.57
CA PHE A 142 3.71 5.21 12.57
C PHE A 142 5.13 4.89 13.05
N ASP A 143 5.28 4.20 14.18
CA ASP A 143 6.58 3.86 14.75
C ASP A 143 6.88 2.36 14.59
N VAL A 144 8.13 2.02 14.33
CA VAL A 144 8.62 0.63 14.28
C VAL A 144 9.81 0.41 15.23
N PRO A 145 9.98 -0.81 15.78
CA PRO A 145 11.14 -1.15 16.61
C PRO A 145 12.48 -0.83 15.94
N PRO A 146 13.54 -0.48 16.71
CA PRO A 146 14.79 0.07 16.17
C PRO A 146 15.54 -0.83 15.19
N GLN A 147 15.32 -2.15 15.22
CA GLN A 147 15.93 -3.10 14.29
C GLN A 147 15.31 -3.12 12.88
N TRP A 148 14.21 -2.39 12.65
CA TRP A 148 13.57 -2.30 11.33
C TRP A 148 14.35 -1.35 10.40
N LYS A 149 14.48 -1.72 9.13
CA LYS A 149 15.03 -0.90 8.04
C LYS A 149 13.90 -0.10 7.42
N LEU A 150 14.03 1.22 7.37
CA LEU A 150 13.09 2.12 6.71
C LEU A 150 13.45 2.18 5.22
N GLN A 151 12.44 2.13 4.35
CA GLN A 151 12.61 2.49 2.94
C GLN A 151 12.32 3.99 2.75
N THR A 152 12.60 4.49 1.54
CA THR A 152 12.33 5.89 1.17
C THR A 152 10.81 6.15 1.02
N PRO A 153 10.33 7.39 1.16
CA PRO A 153 8.89 7.70 1.13
C PRO A 153 8.19 7.40 -0.21
N ASP A 154 8.93 7.30 -1.29
CA ASP A 154 8.50 6.96 -2.64
C ASP A 154 8.54 5.44 -2.93
N TRP A 155 9.19 4.65 -2.08
CA TRP A 155 9.28 3.20 -2.25
C TRP A 155 7.91 2.53 -2.11
N VAL A 156 7.59 1.61 -3.02
CA VAL A 156 6.37 0.79 -3.00
C VAL A 156 6.75 -0.68 -2.94
N THR A 157 6.14 -1.42 -2.02
CA THR A 157 6.20 -2.89 -1.96
C THR A 157 4.80 -3.44 -2.17
N TYR A 158 4.66 -4.43 -3.05
CA TYR A 158 3.39 -5.04 -3.41
C TYR A 158 3.51 -6.55 -3.57
N VAL A 159 2.36 -7.21 -3.70
CA VAL A 159 2.25 -8.60 -4.19
C VAL A 159 1.31 -8.63 -5.38
N SER A 160 1.68 -9.38 -6.41
CA SER A 160 0.91 -9.67 -7.62
C SER A 160 0.46 -11.13 -7.63
N LYS A 161 -0.08 -11.67 -8.73
CA LYS A 161 -0.26 -13.12 -8.87
C LYS A 161 0.99 -13.75 -9.45
N ASN A 162 1.38 -14.92 -8.96
CA ASN A 162 2.54 -15.68 -9.45
C ASN A 162 2.49 -16.01 -10.96
N ASP A 163 1.30 -15.95 -11.59
CA ASP A 163 1.04 -16.27 -12.99
C ASP A 163 0.56 -15.07 -13.84
N ASP A 164 0.61 -13.83 -13.33
CA ASP A 164 0.26 -12.62 -14.11
C ASP A 164 1.49 -12.08 -14.87
N PRO A 165 1.55 -12.18 -16.21
CA PRO A 165 2.70 -11.72 -16.98
C PRO A 165 2.86 -10.20 -17.00
N ASP A 166 1.84 -9.43 -16.61
CA ASP A 166 1.92 -7.97 -16.48
C ASP A 166 2.23 -7.51 -15.03
N ASP A 167 2.51 -8.45 -14.12
CA ASP A 167 2.88 -8.21 -12.71
C ASP A 167 1.92 -7.27 -11.95
N LYS A 168 0.60 -7.39 -12.23
CA LYS A 168 -0.39 -6.43 -11.70
C LYS A 168 -0.51 -6.57 -10.17
N PRO A 169 -0.35 -5.47 -9.40
CA PRO A 169 -0.50 -5.52 -7.94
C PRO A 169 -1.91 -5.97 -7.52
N LEU A 170 -1.98 -7.01 -6.69
CA LEU A 170 -3.16 -7.37 -5.91
C LEU A 170 -3.36 -6.38 -4.76
N ILE A 171 -2.26 -6.03 -4.09
CA ILE A 171 -2.20 -5.07 -2.99
C ILE A 171 -0.76 -4.55 -2.82
N GLY A 172 -0.60 -3.30 -2.38
CA GLY A 172 0.70 -2.69 -2.10
C GLY A 172 0.65 -1.63 -1.00
N VAL A 173 1.80 -1.38 -0.38
CA VAL A 173 2.06 -0.31 0.59
C VAL A 173 3.18 0.60 0.10
N GLN A 174 3.09 1.88 0.44
CA GLN A 174 4.10 2.90 0.19
C GLN A 174 4.84 3.26 1.49
N ALA A 175 6.09 3.71 1.34
CA ALA A 175 7.00 4.08 2.43
C ALA A 175 7.13 2.98 3.52
N PRO A 176 7.35 1.70 3.15
CA PRO A 176 7.38 0.65 4.14
C PRO A 176 8.65 0.67 5.02
N ALA A 177 8.56 0.02 6.17
CA ALA A 177 9.72 -0.47 6.90
C ALA A 177 9.69 -2.01 6.93
N SER A 178 10.86 -2.64 6.88
CA SER A 178 11.02 -4.09 6.87
C SER A 178 11.94 -4.57 8.00
N LEU A 179 11.52 -5.64 8.68
CA LEU A 179 12.33 -6.40 9.62
C LEU A 179 13.11 -7.47 8.86
N GLN A 180 14.44 -7.51 9.04
CA GLN A 180 15.34 -8.49 8.41
C GLN A 180 15.03 -8.65 6.91
N PRO A 181 15.38 -7.65 6.07
CA PRO A 181 14.98 -7.64 4.65
C PRO A 181 15.52 -8.84 3.85
N GLU A 182 16.64 -9.40 4.28
CA GLU A 182 17.33 -10.55 3.69
C GLU A 182 17.17 -11.80 4.60
N TRP A 183 15.99 -11.98 5.20
CA TRP A 183 15.74 -13.09 6.15
C TRP A 183 15.76 -14.46 5.46
N CYS A 184 15.25 -14.55 4.23
CA CYS A 184 15.38 -15.75 3.42
C CYS A 184 15.65 -15.41 1.96
N SER A 185 16.85 -15.75 1.50
CA SER A 185 17.26 -15.60 0.10
C SER A 185 17.14 -16.92 -0.66
N ALA A 186 16.51 -16.93 -1.84
CA ALA A 186 16.45 -18.12 -2.70
C ALA A 186 16.29 -17.76 -4.18
N ASP A 187 16.98 -18.50 -5.05
CA ASP A 187 16.65 -18.61 -6.47
C ASP A 187 15.48 -19.58 -6.61
N THR A 188 14.26 -19.06 -6.71
CA THR A 188 13.03 -19.88 -6.64
C THR A 188 12.54 -20.39 -7.99
N ASP A 189 12.83 -19.66 -9.07
CA ASP A 189 12.49 -20.03 -10.45
C ASP A 189 13.65 -20.74 -11.18
N LYS A 190 14.84 -20.76 -10.58
CA LYS A 190 16.10 -21.35 -11.10
C LYS A 190 16.69 -20.58 -12.28
N ASN A 191 16.47 -19.26 -12.33
CA ASN A 191 17.05 -18.40 -13.36
C ASN A 191 18.51 -17.99 -13.07
N GLY A 192 19.03 -18.27 -11.87
CA GLY A 192 20.37 -17.89 -11.41
C GLY A 192 20.42 -16.61 -10.56
N THR A 193 19.30 -15.91 -10.41
CA THR A 193 19.13 -14.73 -9.54
C THR A 193 18.60 -15.16 -8.19
N VAL A 194 19.11 -14.59 -7.11
CA VAL A 194 18.64 -14.86 -5.75
C VAL A 194 17.71 -13.73 -5.31
N ASP A 195 16.47 -14.07 -4.97
CA ASP A 195 15.51 -13.12 -4.43
C ASP A 195 15.52 -13.13 -2.90
N ASP A 196 15.50 -11.95 -2.28
CA ASP A 196 15.46 -11.77 -0.83
C ASP A 196 14.03 -11.56 -0.31
N THR A 197 13.64 -12.38 0.66
CA THR A 197 12.36 -12.28 1.37
C THR A 197 12.57 -11.70 2.76
N ALA A 198 11.90 -10.57 3.04
CA ALA A 198 11.88 -9.96 4.37
C ALA A 198 11.07 -10.81 5.38
N LEU A 199 11.52 -10.86 6.63
CA LEU A 199 10.80 -11.56 7.71
C LEU A 199 9.40 -10.94 7.97
N ALA A 200 9.34 -9.61 7.94
CA ALA A 200 8.10 -8.86 8.00
C ALA A 200 8.27 -7.46 7.39
N THR A 201 7.16 -6.89 6.93
CA THR A 201 7.07 -5.54 6.39
C THR A 201 5.81 -4.84 6.92
N ALA A 202 5.90 -3.53 7.15
CA ALA A 202 4.77 -2.69 7.53
C ALA A 202 4.81 -1.37 6.75
N GLY A 203 3.67 -0.87 6.29
CA GLY A 203 3.56 0.35 5.50
C GLY A 203 2.13 0.83 5.37
N SER A 204 1.88 1.88 4.58
CA SER A 204 0.53 2.45 4.42
C SER A 204 0.15 2.75 2.98
N ARG A 205 -1.15 2.83 2.70
CA ARG A 205 -1.71 3.06 1.35
C ARG A 205 -3.00 3.88 1.38
N ARG A 206 -3.39 4.41 0.21
CA ARG A 206 -4.78 4.83 -0.06
C ARG A 206 -5.61 3.62 -0.47
N ASN A 207 -6.89 3.61 -0.11
CA ASN A 207 -7.85 2.54 -0.41
C ASN A 207 -8.96 3.04 -1.34
N ASN A 208 -8.56 3.44 -2.56
CA ASN A 208 -9.46 3.93 -3.60
C ASN A 208 -10.57 2.90 -3.90
N GLY A 209 -11.83 3.32 -3.90
CA GLY A 209 -12.99 2.49 -4.26
C GLY A 209 -13.54 1.59 -3.14
N ALA A 210 -12.88 1.54 -1.97
CA ALA A 210 -13.45 0.92 -0.77
C ALA A 210 -14.62 1.75 -0.21
N ARG A 211 -15.52 1.10 0.51
CA ARG A 211 -16.77 1.68 1.04
C ARG A 211 -16.69 1.97 2.54
N SER A 212 -15.96 1.16 3.30
CA SER A 212 -15.78 1.33 4.74
C SER A 212 -14.38 0.92 5.22
N THR A 213 -14.05 1.34 6.43
CA THR A 213 -12.86 0.90 7.17
C THR A 213 -12.93 -0.60 7.47
N GLU A 214 -14.08 -1.11 7.92
CA GLU A 214 -14.33 -2.54 8.15
C GLU A 214 -14.05 -3.41 6.90
N GLU A 215 -14.53 -2.98 5.72
CA GLU A 215 -14.27 -3.66 4.46
C GLU A 215 -12.77 -3.78 4.18
N ILE A 216 -12.03 -2.68 4.32
CA ILE A 216 -10.58 -2.64 4.08
C ILE A 216 -9.86 -3.54 5.09
N ALA A 217 -10.12 -3.38 6.38
CA ALA A 217 -9.47 -4.12 7.45
C ALA A 217 -9.60 -5.64 7.25
N GLY A 218 -10.78 -6.11 6.85
CA GLY A 218 -11.03 -7.50 6.51
C GLY A 218 -10.46 -7.94 5.15
N ALA A 219 -10.58 -7.13 4.09
CA ALA A 219 -10.20 -7.53 2.74
C ALA A 219 -8.68 -7.46 2.48
N ASP A 220 -8.02 -6.37 2.89
CA ASP A 220 -6.60 -6.15 2.63
C ASP A 220 -5.73 -7.14 3.41
N SER A 221 -6.06 -7.44 4.67
CA SER A 221 -5.34 -8.43 5.48
C SER A 221 -5.39 -9.83 4.83
N ARG A 222 -6.56 -10.27 4.36
CA ARG A 222 -6.70 -11.53 3.60
C ARG A 222 -5.93 -11.50 2.27
N THR A 223 -5.90 -10.36 1.60
CA THR A 223 -5.22 -10.19 0.30
C THR A 223 -3.70 -10.27 0.45
N TRP A 224 -3.13 -9.66 1.50
CA TRP A 224 -1.71 -9.82 1.86
C TRP A 224 -1.34 -11.28 2.12
N VAL A 225 -2.14 -11.99 2.92
CA VAL A 225 -1.88 -13.42 3.21
C VAL A 225 -1.97 -14.28 1.95
N TYR A 226 -3.00 -14.06 1.12
CA TYR A 226 -3.13 -14.77 -0.15
C TYR A 226 -1.91 -14.53 -1.04
N GLY A 227 -1.62 -13.26 -1.35
CA GLY A 227 -0.60 -12.87 -2.32
C GLY A 227 0.82 -13.28 -1.91
N ALA A 228 1.17 -13.11 -0.63
CA ALA A 228 2.53 -13.38 -0.15
C ALA A 228 2.79 -14.85 0.25
N TYR A 229 1.77 -15.63 0.66
CA TYR A 229 2.01 -16.92 1.34
C TYR A 229 1.21 -18.11 0.82
N THR A 230 0.03 -17.93 0.22
CA THR A 230 -0.85 -19.07 -0.09
C THR A 230 -1.10 -19.35 -1.56
N GLN A 231 -0.60 -18.53 -2.49
CA GLN A 231 -0.89 -18.69 -3.92
C GLN A 231 -0.53 -20.10 -4.45
N PRO A 232 -1.38 -20.70 -5.31
CA PRO A 232 -2.66 -20.20 -5.81
C PRO A 232 -3.87 -20.48 -4.87
N ASP A 233 -3.66 -21.09 -3.70
CA ASP A 233 -4.71 -21.64 -2.85
C ASP A 233 -5.29 -20.61 -1.86
N LYS A 234 -6.48 -20.10 -2.17
CA LYS A 234 -7.25 -19.20 -1.29
C LYS A 234 -7.85 -19.89 -0.06
N ALA A 235 -8.07 -21.20 -0.07
CA ALA A 235 -8.74 -21.90 1.04
C ALA A 235 -7.87 -22.00 2.30
N LYS A 236 -6.55 -21.81 2.15
CA LYS A 236 -5.58 -21.74 3.26
C LYS A 236 -5.62 -20.44 4.04
N VAL A 237 -6.20 -19.37 3.49
CA VAL A 237 -6.39 -18.10 4.19
C VAL A 237 -7.48 -18.25 5.25
N LYS A 238 -7.17 -17.87 6.48
CA LYS A 238 -8.10 -17.68 7.59
C LYS A 238 -8.08 -16.21 8.01
N SER A 239 -9.15 -15.72 8.63
CA SER A 239 -9.20 -14.37 9.19
C SER A 239 -9.89 -14.36 10.55
N GLY A 240 -9.48 -13.42 11.40
CA GLY A 240 -10.17 -13.10 12.63
C GLY A 240 -11.46 -12.30 12.36
N ALA A 241 -12.12 -11.91 13.45
CA ALA A 241 -13.10 -10.82 13.38
C ALA A 241 -12.38 -9.51 13.02
N VAL A 242 -13.12 -8.60 12.37
CA VAL A 242 -12.73 -7.19 12.31
C VAL A 242 -13.30 -6.52 13.57
N GLU A 243 -12.52 -5.68 14.22
CA GLU A 243 -12.88 -5.02 15.47
C GLU A 243 -12.64 -3.50 15.38
N PRO A 244 -13.48 -2.67 16.04
CA PRO A 244 -13.18 -1.25 16.19
C PRO A 244 -11.85 -1.05 16.91
N PHE A 245 -11.02 -0.13 16.42
CA PHE A 245 -9.70 0.15 16.95
C PHE A 245 -9.42 1.65 17.00
N THR A 246 -8.82 2.09 18.10
CA THR A 246 -8.43 3.49 18.32
C THR A 246 -6.93 3.56 18.60
N THR A 247 -6.21 4.38 17.84
CA THR A 247 -4.76 4.58 18.03
C THR A 247 -4.47 5.44 19.26
N ALA A 248 -3.24 5.44 19.75
CA ALA A 248 -2.80 6.30 20.84
C ALA A 248 -2.88 7.81 20.52
N SER A 249 -3.00 8.18 19.23
CA SER A 249 -3.28 9.56 18.80
C SER A 249 -4.77 9.85 18.61
N GLY A 250 -5.67 8.94 18.98
CA GLY A 250 -7.12 9.10 18.86
C GLY A 250 -7.68 8.93 17.45
N ILE A 251 -6.97 8.25 16.53
CA ILE A 251 -7.56 7.89 15.24
C ILE A 251 -8.44 6.67 15.45
N GLU A 252 -9.73 6.81 15.16
CA GLU A 252 -10.71 5.72 15.14
C GLU A 252 -10.77 5.06 13.75
N GLY A 253 -11.03 3.75 13.74
CA GLY A 253 -11.16 2.94 12.54
C GLY A 253 -11.38 1.48 12.89
N ASP A 254 -11.02 0.59 11.98
CA ASP A 254 -11.21 -0.85 12.13
C ASP A 254 -9.89 -1.61 11.96
N LEU A 255 -9.65 -2.62 12.79
CA LEU A 255 -8.49 -3.50 12.73
C LEU A 255 -8.92 -4.92 12.37
N GLY A 256 -8.31 -5.47 11.32
CA GLY A 256 -8.56 -6.82 10.84
C GLY A 256 -7.28 -7.65 10.78
N SER A 257 -7.42 -8.96 10.90
CA SER A 257 -6.30 -9.91 10.88
C SER A 257 -6.57 -11.11 9.99
N ALA A 258 -5.52 -11.61 9.35
CA ALA A 258 -5.54 -12.84 8.57
C ALA A 258 -4.25 -13.63 8.75
N TRP A 259 -4.33 -14.95 8.53
CA TRP A 259 -3.18 -15.84 8.54
C TRP A 259 -3.42 -17.05 7.64
N SER A 260 -2.34 -17.67 7.17
CA SER A 260 -2.44 -18.94 6.45
C SER A 260 -2.33 -20.13 7.40
N THR A 261 -2.82 -21.28 6.94
CA THR A 261 -2.66 -22.56 7.63
C THR A 261 -2.33 -23.65 6.62
N GLY A 262 -1.28 -24.44 6.90
CA GLY A 262 -0.98 -25.65 6.12
C GLY A 262 -0.43 -25.35 4.72
N VAL A 263 0.29 -24.24 4.54
CA VAL A 263 1.10 -24.03 3.33
C VAL A 263 2.13 -25.16 3.22
N LYS A 264 2.23 -25.77 2.03
CA LYS A 264 3.18 -26.87 1.79
C LYS A 264 4.56 -26.24 1.62
N LYS A 265 5.49 -26.51 2.53
CA LYS A 265 6.88 -26.00 2.51
C LYS A 265 7.71 -26.71 1.43
N SER A 266 7.38 -26.46 0.16
CA SER A 266 8.00 -27.11 -1.01
C SER A 266 9.34 -26.47 -1.43
N GLN A 267 9.60 -25.24 -1.00
CA GLN A 267 10.83 -24.48 -1.28
C GLN A 267 11.32 -23.76 -0.02
N LYS A 268 12.60 -23.35 -0.01
CA LYS A 268 13.33 -22.80 1.16
C LYS A 268 12.58 -21.70 1.92
N CYS A 269 12.04 -20.71 1.20
CA CYS A 269 11.38 -19.53 1.81
C CYS A 269 9.85 -19.66 1.95
N VAL A 270 9.27 -20.79 1.50
CA VAL A 270 7.82 -21.01 1.57
C VAL A 270 7.40 -21.33 3.00
N THR A 271 6.59 -20.46 3.58
CA THR A 271 6.14 -20.52 4.97
C THR A 271 4.64 -20.21 5.06
N ASP A 272 4.03 -20.53 6.20
CA ASP A 272 2.77 -19.86 6.54
C ASP A 272 3.08 -18.38 6.83
N GLY A 273 2.09 -17.50 6.69
CA GLY A 273 2.23 -16.07 6.98
C GLY A 273 1.01 -15.49 7.67
N LYS A 274 1.12 -14.21 8.06
CA LYS A 274 0.03 -13.44 8.66
C LYS A 274 0.09 -11.98 8.26
N ALA A 275 -1.07 -11.33 8.32
CA ALA A 275 -1.22 -9.91 8.09
C ALA A 275 -2.21 -9.29 9.07
N TRP A 276 -2.01 -8.01 9.35
CA TRP A 276 -2.91 -7.16 10.12
C TRP A 276 -3.10 -5.85 9.34
N THR A 277 -4.32 -5.35 9.24
CA THR A 277 -4.62 -4.09 8.56
C THR A 277 -5.50 -3.22 9.44
N PHE A 278 -5.00 -2.02 9.77
CA PHE A 278 -5.79 -0.95 10.39
C PHE A 278 -6.25 0.03 9.31
N ALA A 279 -7.56 0.21 9.18
CA ALA A 279 -8.16 1.10 8.20
C ALA A 279 -8.87 2.27 8.87
N PHE A 280 -8.66 3.48 8.36
CA PHE A 280 -9.13 4.72 8.97
C PHE A 280 -9.33 5.83 7.90
N LYS A 281 -9.76 7.02 8.32
CA LYS A 281 -9.79 8.22 7.48
C LYS A 281 -8.60 9.12 7.78
N ASN A 282 -7.87 9.55 6.75
CA ASN A 282 -6.78 10.52 6.91
C ASN A 282 -7.32 11.96 7.08
N GLY A 283 -6.42 12.94 7.22
CA GLY A 283 -6.78 14.35 7.38
C GLY A 283 -7.52 14.98 6.19
N GLN A 284 -7.51 14.32 5.03
CA GLN A 284 -8.23 14.69 3.81
C GLN A 284 -9.62 14.03 3.74
N GLY A 285 -9.95 13.14 4.67
CA GLY A 285 -11.18 12.35 4.67
C GLY A 285 -11.14 11.08 3.81
N ASP A 286 -9.99 10.78 3.18
CA ASP A 286 -9.80 9.60 2.36
C ASP A 286 -9.72 8.34 3.23
N LEU A 287 -10.31 7.25 2.73
CA LEU A 287 -10.07 5.92 3.28
C LEU A 287 -8.63 5.49 2.97
N VAL A 288 -7.89 5.20 4.03
CA VAL A 288 -6.49 4.78 4.02
C VAL A 288 -6.32 3.57 4.92
N SER A 289 -5.19 2.89 4.80
CA SER A 289 -4.81 1.85 5.74
C SER A 289 -3.33 1.81 6.03
N TRP A 290 -3.01 1.36 7.25
CA TRP A 290 -1.73 0.80 7.62
C TRP A 290 -1.85 -0.73 7.58
N SER A 291 -0.85 -1.42 7.03
CA SER A 291 -0.80 -2.88 7.01
C SER A 291 0.56 -3.40 7.47
N PHE A 292 0.53 -4.49 8.23
CA PHE A 292 1.65 -5.38 8.51
C PHE A 292 1.45 -6.71 7.76
N PHE A 293 2.51 -7.29 7.22
CA PHE A 293 2.55 -8.67 6.75
C PHE A 293 3.90 -9.31 7.05
N GLY A 294 3.93 -10.59 7.39
CA GLY A 294 5.16 -11.30 7.75
C GLY A 294 4.99 -12.81 7.90
N ALA A 295 6.12 -13.52 7.93
CA ALA A 295 6.15 -14.98 8.06
C ALA A 295 5.63 -15.44 9.44
N LYS A 296 5.00 -16.62 9.44
CA LYS A 296 4.34 -17.25 10.58
C LYS A 296 4.85 -18.68 10.80
N GLY A 297 4.98 -19.09 12.06
CA GLY A 297 5.50 -20.40 12.43
C GLY A 297 7.00 -20.52 12.16
N VAL A 298 7.73 -19.41 12.33
CA VAL A 298 9.18 -19.29 12.09
C VAL A 298 9.90 -18.69 13.29
N SER A 299 11.20 -18.96 13.40
CA SER A 299 12.05 -18.25 14.37
C SER A 299 12.08 -16.76 14.03
N GLY A 300 11.85 -15.90 15.03
CA GLY A 300 11.77 -14.45 14.85
C GLY A 300 10.40 -13.91 14.41
N GLU A 301 9.34 -14.73 14.29
CA GLU A 301 7.97 -14.24 14.02
C GLU A 301 7.62 -13.05 14.93
N VAL A 302 7.22 -11.93 14.32
CA VAL A 302 6.79 -10.73 15.05
C VAL A 302 5.52 -11.05 15.82
N THR A 303 5.51 -10.90 17.15
CA THR A 303 4.34 -11.23 17.98
C THR A 303 3.14 -10.35 17.63
N ASP A 304 1.92 -10.88 17.75
CA ASP A 304 0.71 -10.10 17.47
C ASP A 304 0.57 -8.89 18.41
N GLU A 305 1.11 -8.98 19.62
CA GLU A 305 1.29 -7.85 20.55
C GLU A 305 2.18 -6.76 19.94
N THR A 306 3.33 -7.11 19.35
CA THR A 306 4.21 -6.16 18.68
C THR A 306 3.52 -5.52 17.48
N VAL A 307 2.77 -6.31 16.69
CA VAL A 307 2.02 -5.81 15.52
C VAL A 307 0.94 -4.82 15.95
N ARG A 308 0.11 -5.16 16.95
CA ARG A 308 -0.89 -4.25 17.52
C ARG A 308 -0.25 -3.01 18.16
N LYS A 309 0.92 -3.14 18.78
CA LYS A 309 1.66 -2.00 19.34
C LYS A 309 2.16 -1.06 18.25
N ILE A 310 2.62 -1.56 17.10
CA ILE A 310 2.93 -0.72 15.92
C ILE A 310 1.65 -0.03 15.43
N ALA A 311 0.55 -0.76 15.23
CA ALA A 311 -0.73 -0.20 14.79
C ALA A 311 -1.22 0.94 15.71
N ALA A 312 -1.06 0.79 17.02
CA ALA A 312 -1.45 1.81 18.01
C ALA A 312 -0.66 3.13 17.89
N THR A 313 0.48 3.17 17.20
CA THR A 313 1.28 4.40 16.98
C THR A 313 0.91 5.17 15.71
N VAL A 314 -0.03 4.62 14.90
CA VAL A 314 -0.52 5.25 13.68
C VAL A 314 -1.16 6.60 14.02
N ARG A 315 -0.70 7.65 13.34
CA ARG A 315 -1.08 9.05 13.57
C ARG A 315 -1.08 9.83 12.25
N LEU A 316 -1.79 10.96 12.22
CA LEU A 316 -1.73 11.87 11.09
C LEU A 316 -0.36 12.56 11.04
N TYR A 317 0.17 12.71 9.84
CA TYR A 317 1.43 13.38 9.55
C TYR A 317 1.17 14.55 8.60
N LYS A 318 1.68 15.73 8.95
CA LYS A 318 1.73 16.88 8.05
C LYS A 318 3.20 17.15 7.71
N PRO A 319 3.60 17.10 6.42
CA PRO A 319 4.95 17.54 6.04
C PRO A 319 5.14 19.02 6.46
N PRO A 320 6.39 19.46 6.73
CA PRO A 320 6.66 20.89 6.87
C PRO A 320 6.12 21.64 5.64
N SER A 321 5.54 22.81 5.87
CA SER A 321 5.34 23.76 4.79
C SER A 321 6.72 24.18 4.30
N ASP A 322 6.99 24.07 2.99
CA ASP A 322 8.12 24.77 2.39
C ASP A 322 7.94 26.27 2.68
N SER A 323 8.99 26.90 3.19
CA SER A 323 9.00 28.29 3.67
C SER A 323 9.68 29.24 2.69
#